data_AF-A0A941XGK2-F1
#
_entry.id   AF-A0A941XGK2-F1
#
_cell.length_a   1.000
_cell.length_b   1.000
_cell.length_c   1.000
_cell.angle_alpha   90.00
_cell.angle_beta   90.00
_cell.angle_gamma   90.00
#
_symmetry.space_group_name_H-M   'P 1'
#
loop_
_entity.id
_entity.type
_entity.pdbx_description
1 polymer ?
#
loop_
_entity_poly.entity_id
_entity_poly.type
_entity_poly.pdbx_seq_one_letter_code
_entity_poly.pdbx_strand_id
1 'polypeptide(L)'
;MKNFLFLVRFISLLGFIFLFPFSGQANGEKKFRVLVVHSYDSDYVVYPDYNRLILENFRKEGVKVDLRIFYLDCEQYLEEPEKQRIYNYLDAVSAWQPDLILVNEDQATYSTLACGHPLVTYTPVVFSGVNFPNWNLLKKFNNVTGYWDRPDYLKTVNMVEELLGKTRIRFF
;
A
#
# COMPACT_ATOMS: atom_id res chain seq x y z
N MET A 1 2.62 -15.22 10.47
CA MET A 1 1.15 -15.25 10.66
C MET A 1 0.64 -14.31 11.77
N LYS A 2 1.15 -14.37 13.02
CA LYS A 2 0.71 -13.43 14.09
C LYS A 2 0.98 -11.95 13.77
N ASN A 3 2.11 -11.64 13.14
CA ASN A 3 2.47 -10.26 12.77
C ASN A 3 1.67 -9.73 11.56
N PHE A 4 1.24 -10.62 10.66
CA PHE A 4 0.38 -10.29 9.51
C PHE A 4 -1.07 -9.99 9.95
N LEU A 5 -1.59 -10.72 10.93
CA LEU A 5 -2.86 -10.38 11.57
C LEU A 5 -2.78 -9.06 12.37
N PHE A 6 -1.60 -8.70 12.88
CA PHE A 6 -1.37 -7.43 13.57
C PHE A 6 -1.32 -6.25 12.58
N LEU A 7 -0.69 -6.43 11.42
CA LEU A 7 -0.65 -5.47 10.30
C LEU A 7 -2.05 -5.13 9.78
N VAL A 8 -2.87 -6.16 9.56
CA VAL A 8 -4.28 -6.02 9.18
C VAL A 8 -5.08 -5.27 10.24
N ARG A 9 -4.84 -5.56 11.53
CA ARG A 9 -5.49 -4.86 12.64
C ARG A 9 -5.02 -3.41 12.79
N PHE A 10 -3.77 -3.10 12.45
CA PHE A 10 -3.21 -1.76 12.55
C PHE A 10 -3.73 -0.82 11.45
N ILE A 11 -3.91 -1.36 10.23
CA ILE A 11 -4.55 -0.64 9.11
C ILE A 11 -6.03 -0.35 9.43
N SER A 12 -6.75 -1.27 10.10
CA SER A 12 -8.12 -0.99 10.58
C SER A 12 -8.18 0.02 11.73
N LEU A 13 -7.14 0.12 12.57
CA LEU A 13 -7.10 1.06 13.71
C LEU A 13 -6.80 2.51 13.28
N LEU A 14 -6.04 2.72 12.20
CA LEU A 14 -5.77 4.05 11.65
C LEU A 14 -6.98 4.67 10.93
N GLY A 15 -7.96 3.86 10.52
CA GLY A 15 -9.26 4.33 10.04
C GLY A 15 -10.11 5.05 11.08
N PHE A 16 -9.72 5.03 12.36
CA PHE A 16 -10.49 5.60 13.47
C PHE A 16 -10.07 7.03 13.89
N ILE A 17 -8.96 7.58 13.37
CA ILE A 17 -8.42 8.88 13.84
C ILE A 17 -8.87 10.07 12.99
N PHE A 18 -9.49 9.86 11.81
CA PHE A 18 -10.16 10.92 11.05
C PHE A 18 -11.69 10.78 11.11
N LEU A 19 -12.22 10.90 12.33
CA LEU A 19 -13.64 11.20 12.58
C LEU A 19 -13.97 12.60 12.05
N PHE A 20 -14.21 12.71 10.74
CA PHE A 20 -15.06 13.79 10.24
C PHE A 20 -16.50 13.50 10.68
N PRO A 21 -17.24 14.47 11.24
CA PRO A 21 -18.65 14.30 11.51
C PRO A 21 -19.39 14.20 10.17
N PHE A 22 -19.77 12.99 9.77
CA PHE A 22 -20.57 12.78 8.55
C PHE A 22 -22.01 13.20 8.84
N SER A 23 -22.28 14.50 8.75
CA SER A 23 -23.63 15.04 8.66
C SER A 23 -24.09 15.02 7.21
N GLY A 24 -25.17 14.28 6.90
CA GLY A 24 -26.04 14.55 5.76
C GLY A 24 -26.18 13.42 4.73
N GLN A 25 -27.38 12.85 4.67
CA GLN A 25 -27.88 11.87 3.70
C GLN A 25 -27.71 12.28 2.23
N ALA A 26 -27.44 11.29 1.37
CA ALA A 26 -27.98 11.23 0.02
C ALA A 26 -28.31 9.78 -0.36
N ASN A 27 -29.43 9.63 -1.05
CA ASN A 27 -30.11 8.40 -1.44
C ASN A 27 -29.26 7.57 -2.43
N GLY A 28 -29.11 6.27 -2.17
CA GLY A 28 -28.15 5.36 -2.81
C GLY A 28 -26.91 5.18 -1.92
N GLU A 29 -26.71 4.00 -1.35
CA GLU A 29 -25.61 3.75 -0.40
C GLU A 29 -24.25 4.07 -1.03
N LYS A 30 -23.69 5.24 -0.69
CA LYS A 30 -22.37 5.68 -1.16
C LYS A 30 -21.33 4.66 -0.68
N LYS A 31 -20.70 3.96 -1.61
CA LYS A 31 -19.59 3.06 -1.32
C LYS A 31 -18.31 3.87 -1.11
N PHE A 32 -17.51 3.47 -0.13
CA PHE A 32 -16.16 3.99 0.09
C PHE A 32 -15.24 3.44 -1.00
N ARG A 33 -14.59 4.30 -1.77
CA ARG A 33 -13.83 3.95 -2.97
C ARG A 33 -12.37 3.74 -2.61
N VAL A 34 -11.90 2.50 -2.73
CA VAL A 34 -10.53 2.13 -2.37
C VAL A 34 -9.80 1.69 -3.63
N LEU A 35 -8.73 2.40 -3.98
CA LEU A 35 -7.76 1.94 -4.96
C LEU A 35 -6.66 1.16 -4.24
N VAL A 36 -6.34 -0.04 -4.70
CA VAL A 36 -5.18 -0.83 -4.27
C VAL A 36 -4.18 -0.86 -5.40
N VAL A 37 -2.93 -0.50 -5.12
CA VAL A 37 -1.81 -0.59 -6.06
C VAL A 37 -0.82 -1.62 -5.51
N HIS A 38 -0.56 -2.65 -6.30
CA HIS A 38 0.37 -3.74 -6.00
C HIS A 38 1.61 -3.61 -6.89
N SER A 39 2.80 -3.98 -6.38
CA SER A 39 4.03 -3.90 -7.17
C SER A 39 4.12 -5.00 -8.22
N TYR A 40 3.77 -6.24 -7.91
CA TYR A 40 3.85 -7.36 -8.85
C TYR A 40 2.62 -7.43 -9.78
N ASP A 41 2.70 -8.32 -10.77
CA ASP A 41 1.57 -8.69 -11.62
C ASP A 41 0.41 -9.38 -10.84
N SER A 42 -0.68 -9.67 -11.54
CA SER A 42 -1.85 -10.32 -10.96
C SER A 42 -1.66 -11.78 -10.58
N ASP A 43 -0.61 -12.43 -11.08
CA ASP A 43 -0.35 -13.85 -10.88
C ASP A 43 0.47 -14.10 -9.61
N TYR A 44 0.93 -13.04 -8.94
CA TYR A 44 1.59 -13.15 -7.64
C TYR A 44 0.64 -13.78 -6.60
N VAL A 45 1.04 -14.96 -6.13
CA VAL A 45 0.20 -15.91 -5.37
C VAL A 45 -0.39 -15.35 -4.07
N VAL A 46 0.19 -14.28 -3.52
CA VAL A 46 -0.26 -13.68 -2.25
C VAL A 46 -1.43 -12.71 -2.46
N TYR A 47 -1.56 -12.09 -3.63
CA TYR A 47 -2.53 -11.03 -3.85
C TYR A 47 -4.00 -11.46 -3.78
N PRO A 48 -4.42 -12.65 -4.24
CA PRO A 48 -5.80 -13.09 -4.07
C PRO A 48 -6.27 -13.06 -2.61
N ASP A 49 -5.45 -13.61 -1.70
CA ASP A 49 -5.75 -13.59 -0.27
C ASP A 49 -5.62 -12.18 0.34
N TYR A 50 -4.64 -11.41 -0.10
CA TYR A 50 -4.46 -10.02 0.35
C TYR A 50 -5.70 -9.17 0.01
N ASN A 51 -6.15 -9.21 -1.24
CA ASN A 51 -7.32 -8.48 -1.74
C ASN A 51 -8.61 -8.89 -1.00
N ARG A 52 -8.78 -10.20 -0.76
CA ARG A 52 -9.89 -10.73 0.03
C ARG A 52 -9.87 -10.16 1.45
N LEU A 53 -8.71 -10.14 2.11
CA LEU A 53 -8.58 -9.64 3.47
C LEU A 53 -8.90 -8.14 3.56
N ILE A 54 -8.48 -7.31 2.61
CA ILE A 54 -8.86 -5.89 2.56
C ILE A 54 -10.39 -5.76 2.62
N LEU A 55 -11.11 -6.44 1.71
CA LEU A 55 -12.57 -6.41 1.65
C LEU A 55 -13.22 -6.92 2.95
N GLU A 56 -12.71 -8.01 3.51
CA GLU A 56 -13.22 -8.58 4.75
C GLU A 56 -13.07 -7.63 5.94
N ASN A 57 -11.97 -6.89 6.02
CA ASN A 57 -11.73 -5.96 7.13
C ASN A 57 -12.64 -4.74 7.03
N PHE A 58 -12.79 -4.14 5.85
CA PHE A 58 -13.78 -3.06 5.69
C PHE A 58 -15.20 -3.54 6.00
N ARG A 59 -15.56 -4.76 5.57
CA ARG A 59 -16.87 -5.35 5.89
C ARG A 59 -17.07 -5.56 7.39
N LYS A 60 -16.04 -5.98 8.13
CA LYS A 60 -16.11 -6.14 9.59
C LYS A 60 -16.37 -4.81 10.31
N GLU A 61 -15.85 -3.72 9.77
CA GLU A 61 -16.11 -2.36 10.26
C GLU A 61 -17.43 -1.75 9.73
N GLY A 62 -18.26 -2.53 9.02
CA GLY A 62 -19.53 -2.05 8.48
C GLY A 62 -19.41 -1.11 7.28
N VAL A 63 -18.23 -0.99 6.68
CA VAL A 63 -17.97 -0.11 5.53
C VAL A 63 -18.20 -0.87 4.22
N LYS A 64 -19.11 -0.36 3.39
CA LYS A 64 -19.32 -0.86 2.02
C LYS A 64 -18.28 -0.24 1.10
N VAL A 65 -17.48 -1.07 0.44
CA VAL A 65 -16.37 -0.63 -0.40
C VAL A 65 -16.64 -0.91 -1.89
N ASP A 66 -16.25 0.04 -2.74
CA ASP A 66 -15.99 -0.17 -4.17
C ASP A 66 -14.47 -0.27 -4.33
N LEU A 67 -13.97 -1.48 -4.62
CA LEU A 67 -12.54 -1.77 -4.65
C LEU A 67 -12.07 -1.84 -6.10
N ARG A 68 -11.06 -1.05 -6.44
CA ARG A 68 -10.30 -1.19 -7.69
C ARG A 68 -8.89 -1.62 -7.35
N ILE A 69 -8.36 -2.57 -8.12
CA ILE A 69 -7.02 -3.11 -7.92
C ILE A 69 -6.23 -2.84 -9.20
N PHE A 70 -5.01 -2.34 -9.03
CA PHE A 70 -4.06 -2.11 -10.10
C PHE A 70 -2.75 -2.83 -9.79
N TYR A 71 -2.29 -3.62 -10.76
CA TYR A 71 -1.03 -4.34 -10.69
C TYR A 71 -0.02 -3.59 -11.56
N LEU A 72 1.00 -3.02 -10.91
CA LEU A 72 1.96 -2.16 -11.58
C LEU A 72 2.91 -2.97 -12.45
N ASP A 73 3.20 -4.21 -12.04
CA ASP A 73 4.11 -5.14 -12.71
C ASP A 73 5.52 -4.57 -12.83
N CYS A 74 6.05 -4.15 -11.68
CA CYS A 74 7.31 -3.43 -11.53
C CYS A 74 8.52 -4.18 -12.12
N GLU A 75 8.47 -5.51 -12.18
CA GLU A 75 9.56 -6.35 -12.72
C GLU A 75 9.71 -6.20 -14.24
N GLN A 76 8.70 -5.69 -14.95
CA GLN A 76 8.73 -5.49 -16.41
C GLN A 76 9.21 -4.09 -16.82
N TYR A 77 9.34 -3.16 -15.88
CA TYR A 77 9.53 -1.75 -16.19
C TYR A 77 10.74 -1.15 -15.48
N LEU A 78 11.40 -0.21 -16.16
CA LEU A 78 12.31 0.72 -15.50
C LEU A 78 11.52 1.87 -14.89
N GLU A 79 12.21 2.71 -14.10
CA GLU A 79 11.58 3.75 -13.27
C GLU A 79 10.61 4.68 -14.03
N GLU A 80 11.01 5.28 -15.15
CA GLU A 80 10.15 6.25 -15.86
C GLU A 80 8.91 5.58 -16.50
N PRO A 81 9.03 4.47 -17.25
CA PRO A 81 7.85 3.73 -17.71
C PRO A 81 6.91 3.27 -16.59
N GLU A 82 7.47 2.84 -15.46
CA GLU A 82 6.69 2.42 -14.28
C GLU A 82 5.87 3.60 -13.71
N LYS A 83 6.51 4.76 -13.52
CA LYS A 83 5.84 5.99 -13.08
C LYS A 83 4.76 6.44 -14.07
N GLN A 84 5.04 6.37 -15.37
CA GLN A 84 4.05 6.73 -16.40
C GLN A 84 2.84 5.80 -16.39
N ARG A 85 3.06 4.50 -16.14
CA ARG A 85 2.00 3.49 -16.09
C ARG A 85 1.02 3.77 -14.95
N ILE A 86 1.50 4.04 -13.74
CA ILE A 86 0.62 4.44 -12.63
C ILE A 86 -0.01 5.82 -12.85
N TYR A 87 0.71 6.79 -13.43
CA TYR A 87 0.14 8.09 -13.77
C TYR A 87 -1.08 7.94 -14.68
N ASN A 88 -0.96 7.17 -15.76
CA ASN A 88 -2.04 6.95 -16.72
C ASN A 88 -3.24 6.25 -16.09
N TYR A 89 -3.00 5.30 -15.17
CA TYR A 89 -4.07 4.63 -14.46
C TYR A 89 -4.80 5.59 -13.50
N LEU A 90 -4.06 6.41 -12.76
CA LEU A 90 -4.61 7.45 -11.89
C LEU A 90 -5.46 8.45 -12.67
N ASP A 91 -5.02 8.86 -13.86
CA ASP A 91 -5.78 9.73 -14.76
C ASP A 91 -7.10 9.06 -15.19
N ALA A 92 -7.05 7.78 -15.59
CA ALA A 92 -8.23 7.01 -16.00
C ALA A 92 -9.26 6.79 -14.87
N VAL A 93 -8.82 6.81 -13.60
CA VAL A 93 -9.72 6.67 -12.43
C VAL A 93 -10.01 8.01 -11.73
N SER A 94 -9.55 9.14 -12.27
CA SER A 94 -9.73 10.46 -11.66
C SER A 94 -11.19 10.84 -11.48
N ALA A 95 -12.04 10.57 -12.47
CA ALA A 95 -13.48 10.79 -12.38
C ALA A 95 -14.16 9.88 -11.35
N TRP A 96 -13.60 8.69 -11.09
CA TRP A 96 -14.07 7.80 -10.03
C TRP A 96 -13.73 8.34 -8.64
N GLN A 97 -12.73 9.21 -8.49
CA GLN A 97 -12.29 9.87 -7.25
C GLN A 97 -12.12 8.89 -6.08
N PRO A 98 -11.00 8.14 -5.98
CA PRO A 98 -10.75 7.30 -4.81
C PRO A 98 -10.86 8.09 -3.50
N ASP A 99 -11.47 7.48 -2.48
CA ASP A 99 -11.48 8.02 -1.12
C ASP A 99 -10.21 7.59 -0.35
N LEU A 100 -9.54 6.53 -0.81
CA LEU A 100 -8.29 6.00 -0.25
C LEU A 100 -7.46 5.29 -1.34
N ILE A 101 -6.15 5.47 -1.31
CA ILE A 101 -5.18 4.68 -2.08
C ILE A 101 -4.36 3.82 -1.12
N LEU A 102 -4.47 2.51 -1.23
CA LEU A 102 -3.60 1.54 -0.58
C LEU A 102 -2.47 1.19 -1.55
N VAL A 103 -1.22 1.22 -1.09
CA VAL A 103 -0.07 0.88 -1.94
C VAL A 103 0.81 -0.15 -1.25
N ASN A 104 1.22 -1.18 -1.97
CA ASN A 104 1.98 -2.30 -1.43
C ASN A 104 3.37 -2.40 -2.04
N GLU A 105 4.34 -2.68 -1.17
CA GLU A 105 5.76 -2.86 -1.47
C GLU A 105 6.51 -1.60 -1.94
N ASP A 106 7.84 -1.70 -1.98
CA ASP A 106 8.75 -0.58 -2.14
C ASP A 106 8.58 0.15 -3.49
N GLN A 107 8.51 -0.59 -4.60
CA GLN A 107 8.45 -0.02 -5.95
C GLN A 107 7.12 0.67 -6.23
N ALA A 108 5.96 0.03 -5.99
CA ALA A 108 4.68 0.70 -6.18
C ALA A 108 4.52 1.91 -5.26
N THR A 109 5.04 1.85 -4.02
CA THR A 109 5.03 3.01 -3.11
C THR A 109 5.83 4.16 -3.70
N TYR A 110 7.05 3.88 -4.16
CA TYR A 110 7.89 4.89 -4.81
C TYR A 110 7.19 5.47 -6.05
N SER A 111 6.77 4.64 -7.00
CA SER A 111 6.23 5.10 -8.27
C SER A 111 4.89 5.80 -8.13
N THR A 112 4.02 5.35 -7.23
CA THR A 112 2.76 6.07 -6.94
C THR A 112 3.03 7.47 -6.42
N LEU A 113 3.98 7.63 -5.49
CA LEU A 113 4.32 8.94 -4.90
C LEU A 113 5.15 9.82 -5.85
N ALA A 114 5.99 9.22 -6.68
CA ALA A 114 6.91 9.92 -7.58
C ALA A 114 6.30 10.25 -8.95
N CYS A 115 5.15 9.69 -9.31
CA CYS A 115 4.56 9.90 -10.65
C CYS A 115 4.08 11.34 -10.91
N GLY A 116 3.88 12.15 -9.87
CA GLY A 116 3.47 13.56 -10.02
C GLY A 116 1.98 13.77 -10.33
N HIS A 117 1.14 12.73 -10.24
CA HIS A 117 -0.29 12.86 -10.50
C HIS A 117 -1.02 13.63 -9.35
N PRO A 118 -1.85 14.65 -9.64
CA PRO A 118 -2.52 15.45 -8.60
C PRO A 118 -3.36 14.66 -7.59
N LEU A 119 -4.03 13.57 -8.01
CA LEU A 119 -4.78 12.71 -7.08
C LEU A 119 -3.99 12.29 -5.84
N VAL A 120 -2.69 12.05 -5.98
CA VAL A 120 -1.82 11.57 -4.90
C VAL A 120 -1.56 12.66 -3.86
N THR A 121 -1.70 13.94 -4.23
CA THR A 121 -1.43 15.07 -3.31
C THR A 121 -2.59 15.38 -2.36
N TYR A 122 -3.80 14.93 -2.66
CA TYR A 122 -4.99 15.18 -1.83
C TYR A 122 -5.75 13.91 -1.40
N THR A 123 -5.57 12.78 -2.08
CA THR A 123 -6.21 11.52 -1.66
C THR A 123 -5.37 10.87 -0.56
N PRO A 124 -5.94 10.43 0.57
CA PRO A 124 -5.19 9.69 1.58
C PRO A 124 -4.48 8.47 0.97
N VAL A 125 -3.20 8.31 1.26
CA VAL A 125 -2.40 7.16 0.81
C VAL A 125 -1.87 6.39 2.02
N VAL A 126 -2.08 5.08 2.04
CA VAL A 126 -1.58 4.19 3.09
C VAL A 126 -0.69 3.10 2.47
N PHE A 127 0.61 3.14 2.78
CA PHE A 127 1.56 2.13 2.28
C PHE A 127 1.73 0.95 3.24
N SER A 128 2.07 -0.23 2.71
CA SER A 128 2.46 -1.42 3.49
C SER A 128 3.45 -2.29 2.70
N GLY A 129 4.13 -3.25 3.34
CA GLY A 129 5.09 -4.11 2.62
C GLY A 129 6.39 -3.41 2.22
N VAL A 130 6.62 -2.19 2.72
CA VAL A 130 7.75 -1.33 2.36
C VAL A 130 8.92 -1.66 3.29
N ASN A 131 10.03 -2.15 2.75
CA ASN A 131 11.23 -2.48 3.52
C ASN A 131 12.24 -1.32 3.54
N PHE A 132 12.32 -0.59 2.43
CA PHE A 132 13.30 0.47 2.14
C PHE A 132 12.60 1.79 1.78
N PRO A 133 11.90 2.42 2.74
CA PRO A 133 11.14 3.64 2.49
C PRO A 133 12.02 4.80 2.01
N ASN A 134 11.58 5.47 0.95
CA ASN A 134 12.17 6.75 0.52
C ASN A 134 11.66 7.88 1.42
N TRP A 135 12.31 8.07 2.57
CA TRP A 135 11.90 9.08 3.57
C TRP A 135 11.85 10.51 3.04
N ASN A 136 12.74 10.86 2.11
CA ASN A 136 12.77 12.19 1.52
C ASN A 136 11.56 12.44 0.62
N LEU A 137 11.07 11.41 -0.08
CA LEU A 137 9.85 11.48 -0.86
C LEU A 137 8.62 11.50 0.06
N LEU A 138 8.54 10.58 1.04
CA LEU A 138 7.41 10.48 1.96
C LEU A 138 7.13 11.80 2.72
N LYS A 139 8.18 12.48 3.19
CA LYS A 139 8.06 13.76 3.91
C LYS A 139 7.47 14.91 3.08
N LYS A 140 7.38 14.77 1.75
CA LYS A 140 6.77 15.79 0.88
C LYS A 140 5.24 15.77 0.94
N PHE A 141 4.64 14.72 1.48
CA PHE A 141 3.20 14.53 1.52
C PHE A 141 2.69 14.54 2.96
N ASN A 142 1.64 15.31 3.23
CA ASN A 142 0.99 15.36 4.55
C ASN A 142 -0.17 14.35 4.68
N ASN A 143 -0.60 13.77 3.55
CA ASN A 143 -1.71 12.84 3.40
C ASN A 143 -1.25 11.38 3.17
N VAL A 144 0.04 11.09 3.37
CA VAL A 144 0.64 9.77 3.21
C VAL A 144 1.06 9.22 4.57
N THR A 145 0.67 7.99 4.88
CA THR A 145 1.12 7.24 6.06
C THR A 145 1.25 5.75 5.71
N GLY A 146 1.64 4.90 6.65
CA GLY A 146 1.75 3.47 6.37
C GLY A 146 2.53 2.68 7.40
N TYR A 147 2.79 1.42 7.05
CA TYR A 147 3.58 0.49 7.84
C TYR A 147 4.93 0.22 7.17
N TRP A 148 6.01 0.49 7.92
CA TRP A 148 7.38 0.18 7.51
C TRP A 148 7.78 -1.19 8.03
N ASP A 149 7.95 -2.15 7.11
CA ASP A 149 8.43 -3.51 7.35
C ASP A 149 9.96 -3.49 7.54
N ARG A 150 10.45 -2.88 8.62
CA ARG A 150 11.89 -2.74 8.86
C ARG A 150 12.58 -4.11 9.00
N PRO A 151 13.49 -4.49 8.08
CA PRO A 151 14.27 -5.71 8.21
C PRO A 151 15.31 -5.59 9.33
N ASP A 152 15.46 -6.64 10.13
CA ASP A 152 16.50 -6.76 11.16
C ASP A 152 17.69 -7.57 10.62
N TYR A 153 18.51 -6.90 9.81
CA TYR A 153 19.68 -7.51 9.19
C TYR A 153 20.69 -8.04 10.21
N LEU A 154 20.92 -7.31 11.30
CA LEU A 154 21.91 -7.71 12.30
C LEU A 154 21.49 -8.99 13.01
N LYS A 155 20.23 -9.07 13.45
CA LYS A 155 19.71 -10.30 14.05
C LYS A 155 19.71 -11.46 13.06
N THR A 156 19.42 -11.19 11.79
CA THR A 156 19.47 -12.19 10.72
C THR A 156 20.89 -12.72 10.52
N VAL A 157 21.89 -11.83 10.45
CA VAL A 157 23.31 -12.19 10.37
C VAL A 157 23.73 -13.03 11.57
N ASN A 158 23.43 -12.58 12.79
CA ASN A 158 23.81 -13.27 14.02
C ASN A 158 23.24 -14.68 14.06
N MET A 159 21.97 -14.87 13.68
CA MET A 159 21.34 -16.19 13.59
C MET A 159 22.04 -17.10 12.58
N VAL A 160 22.43 -16.57 11.42
CA VAL A 160 23.16 -17.36 10.41
C VAL A 160 24.54 -17.76 10.93
N GLU A 161 25.26 -16.85 11.60
CA GLU A 161 26.57 -17.15 12.19
C GLU A 161 26.48 -18.16 13.34
N GLU A 162 25.41 -18.13 14.15
CA GLU A 162 25.15 -19.13 15.19
C GLU A 162 24.92 -20.53 14.61
N LEU A 163 24.22 -20.61 13.46
CA LEU A 163 23.87 -21.89 12.84
C LEU A 163 24.98 -22.49 11.99
N LEU A 164 25.75 -21.67 11.28
CA LEU A 164 26.69 -22.11 10.24
C LEU A 164 28.15 -21.71 10.51
N GLY A 165 28.41 -21.02 11.61
CA GLY A 165 29.69 -20.36 11.87
C GLY A 165 29.85 -19.05 11.07
N LYS A 166 30.91 -18.30 11.37
CA LYS A 166 31.20 -17.04 10.69
C LYS A 166 31.35 -17.25 9.19
N THR A 167 30.52 -16.58 8.42
CA THR A 167 30.46 -16.71 6.96
C THR A 167 30.22 -15.37 6.28
N ARG A 168 30.54 -15.28 4.99
CA ARG A 168 30.29 -14.08 4.19
C ARG A 168 28.83 -14.10 3.72
N ILE A 169 27.98 -13.36 4.42
CA ILE A 169 26.58 -13.18 4.04
C ILE A 169 26.47 -12.01 3.06
N ARG A 170 25.83 -12.23 1.91
CA ARG A 170 25.50 -11.18 0.95
C ARG A 170 24.01 -10.87 1.07
N PHE A 171 23.68 -9.63 1.36
CA PHE A 171 22.32 -9.11 1.24
C PHE A 171 22.28 -8.25 0.00
N PHE A 172 21.57 -8.74 -1.02
CA PHE A 172 21.28 -8.11 -2.32
C PHE A 172 22.51 -7.81 -3.20
#